data_AF-A0A3S4I6G5-F1
#
_entry.id   AF-A0A3S4I6G5-F1
#
_cell.length_a   1.000
_cell.length_b   1.000
_cell.length_c   1.000
_cell.angle_alpha   90.00
_cell.angle_beta   90.00
_cell.angle_gamma   90.00
#
_symmetry.space_group_name_H-M   'P 1'
#
loop_
_entity.id
_entity.type
_entity.pdbx_description
1 polymer ?
#
loop_
_entity_poly.entity_id
_entity_poly.type
_entity_poly.pdbx_seq_one_letter_code
_entity_poly.pdbx_strand_id
1 'polypeptide(L)' 'MPISTELLYQRLKARGVLMVPGDYFFPGLDKPWPHTHQCMRMNYVPDPQKIEAGVKILAEEVERAWREG' A
#
# COMPACT_ATOMS: atom_id res chain seq x y z
N MET A 1 -5.69 9.30 3.72
CA MET A 1 -4.44 9.13 2.94
C MET A 1 -4.53 10.07 1.74
N PRO A 2 -3.46 10.80 1.37
CA PRO A 2 -3.47 11.81 0.30
C PRO A 2 -3.56 11.22 -1.12
N ILE A 3 -3.27 9.92 -1.27
CA ILE A 3 -3.43 9.14 -2.51
C ILE A 3 -4.20 7.85 -2.23
N SER A 4 -4.64 7.14 -3.28
CA SER A 4 -5.23 5.80 -3.16
C SER A 4 -4.14 4.72 -3.01
N THR A 5 -4.49 3.56 -2.44
CA THR A 5 -3.54 2.45 -2.29
C THR A 5 -3.21 1.74 -3.59
N GLU A 6 -4.01 1.90 -4.65
CA GLU A 6 -3.67 1.45 -6.01
C GLU A 6 -2.54 2.31 -6.59
N LEU A 7 -2.58 3.63 -6.38
CA LEU A 7 -1.48 4.52 -6.80
C LEU A 7 -0.23 4.24 -5.98
N LEU A 8 -0.37 4.06 -4.66
CA LEU A 8 0.75 3.66 -3.79
C LEU A 8 1.36 2.32 -4.24
N TYR A 9 0.54 1.34 -4.62
CA TYR A 9 1.00 0.07 -5.18
C TYR A 9 1.89 0.26 -6.41
N GLN A 10 1.51 1.13 -7.36
CA GLN A 10 2.34 1.38 -8.54
C GLN A 10 3.70 2.00 -8.16
N ARG A 11 3.72 2.93 -7.19
CA ARG A 11 4.96 3.53 -6.66
C ARG A 11 5.86 2.48 -6.01
N LEU A 12 5.29 1.61 -5.16
CA LEU A 12 6.03 0.53 -4.49
C LEU A 12 6.56 -0.51 -5.49
N LYS A 13 5.73 -0.91 -6.47
CA LYS A 13 6.11 -1.87 -7.51
C LYS A 13 7.29 -1.37 -8.33
N ALA A 14 7.32 -0.09 -8.69
CA ALA A 14 8.44 0.53 -9.40
C ALA A 14 9.76 0.46 -8.61
N ARG A 15 9.67 0.33 -7.28
CA ARG A 15 10.82 0.20 -6.36
C ARG A 15 11.06 -1.24 -5.89
N GLY A 16 10.42 -2.23 -6.52
CA GLY A 16 10.62 -3.65 -6.23
C GLY A 16 9.86 -4.18 -5.01
N VAL A 17 8.91 -3.41 -4.45
CA VAL A 17 8.07 -3.84 -3.32
C VAL A 17 6.67 -4.17 -3.81
N LEU A 18 6.19 -5.36 -3.44
CA LEU A 18 4.84 -5.83 -3.78
C LEU A 18 4.00 -6.00 -2.51
N MET A 19 2.92 -5.22 -2.44
CA MET A 19 1.83 -5.33 -1.47
C MET A 19 0.50 -5.34 -2.23
N VAL A 20 -0.58 -5.80 -1.63
CA VAL A 20 -1.89 -5.88 -2.32
C VAL A 20 -2.78 -4.73 -1.86
N PRO A 21 -3.34 -3.91 -2.78
CA PRO A 21 -4.36 -2.91 -2.45
C PRO A 21 -5.59 -3.52 -1.73
N GLY A 22 -6.18 -2.74 -0.83
CA GLY A 22 -7.27 -3.17 0.05
C GLY A 22 -8.63 -3.27 -0.63
N ASP A 23 -8.87 -2.52 -1.70
CA ASP A 23 -10.14 -2.45 -2.44
C ASP A 23 -10.60 -3.83 -2.94
N TYR A 24 -9.66 -4.68 -3.36
CA TYR A 24 -9.94 -6.07 -3.78
C TYR A 24 -10.52 -6.97 -2.68
N PHE A 25 -10.49 -6.57 -1.41
CA PHE A 25 -10.97 -7.36 -0.27
C PHE A 25 -12.40 -7.01 0.17
N PHE A 26 -13.07 -6.07 -0.48
CA PHE A 26 -14.41 -5.63 -0.10
C PHE A 26 -15.47 -5.81 -1.22
N PRO A 27 -15.63 -7.02 -1.81
CA PRO A 27 -16.73 -7.26 -2.74
C PRO A 27 -18.09 -7.20 -2.01
N GLY A 28 -19.10 -6.64 -2.67
CA GLY A 28 -20.48 -6.66 -2.16
C GLY A 28 -20.82 -5.57 -1.13
N LEU A 29 -20.05 -4.48 -1.06
CA LEU A 29 -20.44 -3.32 -0.26
C LEU A 29 -21.69 -2.64 -0.85
N ASP A 30 -22.69 -2.37 -0.02
CA ASP A 30 -23.92 -1.67 -0.41
C ASP A 30 -23.67 -0.21 -0.85
N LYS A 31 -22.60 0.41 -0.32
CA LYS A 31 -22.21 1.79 -0.62
C LYS A 31 -20.69 1.90 -0.76
N PRO A 32 -20.18 2.82 -1.59
CA PRO A 32 -18.76 3.11 -1.63
C PRO A 32 -18.22 3.50 -0.26
N TRP A 33 -17.10 2.92 0.14
CA TRP A 33 -16.43 3.22 1.40
C TRP A 33 -14.99 3.67 1.13
N PRO A 34 -14.64 4.96 1.34
CA PRO A 34 -13.31 5.49 1.01
C PRO A 34 -12.14 4.76 1.68
N HIS A 35 -12.38 4.10 2.82
CA HIS A 35 -11.38 3.34 3.54
C HIS A 35 -10.81 2.15 2.74
N THR A 36 -11.59 1.59 1.81
CA THR A 36 -11.16 0.49 0.94
C THR A 36 -9.89 0.86 0.15
N HIS A 37 -9.76 2.13 -0.26
CA HIS A 37 -8.62 2.69 -0.98
C HIS A 37 -7.50 3.21 -0.05
N GLN A 38 -7.54 2.89 1.25
CA GLN A 38 -6.59 3.38 2.27
C GLN A 38 -5.84 2.25 2.98
N CYS A 39 -6.09 0.99 2.60
CA CYS A 39 -5.46 -0.19 3.21
C CYS A 39 -4.64 -0.99 2.20
N MET A 40 -3.62 -1.70 2.68
CA MET A 40 -2.84 -2.65 1.91
C MET A 40 -2.57 -3.92 2.73
N ARG A 41 -2.46 -5.06 2.05
CA ARG A 41 -2.07 -6.35 2.64
C ARG A 41 -0.61 -6.66 2.31
N MET A 42 0.15 -7.09 3.31
CA MET A 42 1.51 -7.62 3.17
C MET A 42 1.61 -9.06 3.69
N ASN A 43 2.63 -9.80 3.23
CA ASN A 43 3.00 -11.09 3.79
C ASN A 43 4.22 -10.91 4.71
N TYR A 44 4.16 -11.42 5.94
CA TYR A 44 5.20 -11.32 6.96
C TYR A 44 6.04 -12.60 7.14
N VAL A 45 5.80 -13.64 6.33
CA VAL A 45 6.57 -14.90 6.30
C VAL A 45 7.99 -14.78 5.71
N PRO A 46 8.26 -13.90 4.71
CA PRO A 46 9.62 -13.74 4.17
C PRO A 46 10.69 -13.40 5.22
N ASP A 47 11.96 -13.58 4.84
CA ASP A 47 13.12 -13.25 5.68
C ASP A 47 13.04 -11.80 6.25
N PRO A 48 13.39 -11.59 7.54
CA PRO A 48 13.32 -10.28 8.18
C PRO A 48 14.03 -9.15 7.42
N GLN A 49 15.17 -9.44 6.77
CA GLN A 49 15.90 -8.43 5.99
C GLN A 49 15.10 -7.95 4.78
N LYS A 50 14.33 -8.86 4.14
CA LYS A 50 13.43 -8.50 3.03
C LYS A 50 12.24 -7.69 3.52
N ILE A 51 11.69 -8.03 4.69
CA ILE A 51 10.61 -7.27 5.32
C ILE A 51 11.07 -5.86 5.64
N GLU A 52 12.23 -5.71 6.30
CA GLU A 52 12.79 -4.42 6.66
C GLU A 52 13.04 -3.53 5.44
N ALA A 53 13.66 -4.07 4.38
CA ALA A 53 13.88 -3.35 3.14
C ALA A 53 12.56 -2.90 2.49
N GLY A 54 11.54 -3.76 2.49
CA GLY A 54 10.22 -3.45 1.96
C GLY A 54 9.49 -2.37 2.78
N VAL A 55 9.55 -2.45 4.11
CA VAL A 55 8.94 -1.47 5.02
C VAL A 55 9.63 -0.11 4.92
N LYS A 56 10.97 -0.08 4.75
CA LYS A 56 11.70 1.17 4.53
C LYS A 56 11.20 1.90 3.28
N ILE A 57 11.08 1.19 2.16
CA ILE A 57 10.55 1.75 0.91
C ILE A 57 9.10 2.20 1.08
N LEU A 58 8.28 1.42 1.80
CA LEU A 58 6.90 1.79 2.11
C LEU A 58 6.82 3.12 2.86
N ALA A 59 7.61 3.29 3.92
CA ALA A 59 7.63 4.50 4.72
C ALA A 59 8.01 5.74 3.89
N GLU A 60 9.03 5.61 3.02
CA GLU A 60 9.46 6.68 2.13
C GLU A 60 8.38 7.08 1.11
N GLU A 61 7.64 6.13 0.54
CA GLU A 61 6.55 6.44 -0.40
C GLU A 61 5.32 7.04 0.29
N VAL A 62 5.02 6.61 1.52
CA VAL A 62 3.94 7.21 2.33
C VAL A 62 4.29 8.65 2.68
N GLU A 63 5.51 8.91 3.18
CA GLU A 63 6.00 10.27 3.46
C GLU A 63 5.94 11.14 2.20
N ARG A 64 6.41 10.62 1.07
CA ARG A 64 6.35 11.31 -0.21
C ARG A 64 4.91 11.66 -0.60
N ALA A 65 3.96 10.75 -0.40
CA ALA A 65 2.56 11.00 -0.71
C ALA A 65 1.97 12.14 0.14
N TRP A 66 2.36 12.26 1.41
CA TRP A 66 1.94 13.37 2.30
C TRP A 66 2.63 14.70 2.00
N ARG A 67 3.84 14.68 1.46
CA ARG A 67 4.55 15.91 1.08
C ARG A 67 4.08 16.49 -0.26
N GLU A 68 3.63 15.64 -1.18
CA GLU A 68 3.19 16.05 -2.53
C GLU A 68 1.68 16.32 -2.65
N GLY A 69 0.88 15.86 -1.68
CA GLY A 69 -0.58 16.03 -1.65
C GLY A 69 -1.01 17.15 -0.72
#